data_AF-A0ABD3DGX3-F1
#
_entry.id   AF-A0ABD3DGX3-F1
#
_cell.length_a   1.000
_cell.length_b   1.000
_cell.length_c   1.000
_cell.angle_alpha   90.00
_cell.angle_beta   90.00
_cell.angle_gamma   90.00
#
_symmetry.space_group_name_H-M   'P 1'
#
loop_
_entity.id
_entity.type
_entity.pdbx_description
1 polymer ?
#
loop_
_entity_poly.entity_id
_entity_poly.type
_entity_poly.pdbx_seq_one_letter_code
_entity_poly.pdbx_strand_id
1 'polypeptide(L)'
;MLINVYPNGNGKETGRSLSIFVHHVDSNNRTCSERVMPRYTIRIKDQSNNLKHHQYAGSGIWFSASTSDNWGWPSFIKLSSLNDPNKGFIVNDCCVIEIELAVQAISS
;
A
#
# COMPACT_ATOMS: atom_id res chain seq x y z
N MET A 1 0.04 -4.58 -10.97
CA MET A 1 0.13 -3.45 -10.01
C MET A 1 1.41 -3.58 -9.23
N LEU A 2 2.07 -2.46 -8.94
CA LEU A 2 3.21 -2.37 -8.03
C LEU A 2 2.80 -1.64 -6.74
N ILE A 3 3.50 -1.96 -5.66
CA ILE A 3 3.37 -1.28 -4.38
C ILE A 3 4.69 -0.56 -4.10
N ASN A 4 4.62 0.76 -3.92
CA ASN A 4 5.75 1.57 -3.50
C ASN A 4 5.64 1.82 -2.00
N VAL A 5 6.67 1.35 -1.28
CA VAL A 5 6.79 1.57 0.16
C VAL A 5 7.89 2.60 0.39
N TYR A 6 7.58 3.63 1.16
CA TYR A 6 8.53 4.62 1.63
C TYR A 6 8.69 4.44 3.14
N PRO A 7 9.71 3.69 3.59
CA PRO A 7 9.85 3.34 5.01
C PRO A 7 9.98 4.56 5.92
N ASN A 8 10.56 5.65 5.41
CA ASN A 8 10.72 6.92 6.13
C ASN A 8 9.78 8.02 5.59
N GLY A 9 8.70 7.64 4.91
CA GLY A 9 7.68 8.57 4.43
C GLY A 9 7.97 9.23 3.09
N ASN A 10 6.94 9.87 2.54
CA ASN A 10 6.98 10.59 1.26
C ASN A 10 6.40 12.01 1.39
N GLY A 11 7.02 12.98 0.71
CA GLY A 11 6.59 14.37 0.70
C GLY A 11 6.52 14.95 2.11
N LYS A 12 5.35 15.47 2.50
CA LYS A 12 5.15 16.05 3.84
C LYS A 12 5.35 15.02 4.96
N GLU A 13 5.15 13.72 4.71
CA GLU A 13 5.24 12.68 5.74
C GLU A 13 6.64 12.12 5.96
N THR A 14 7.65 12.66 5.25
CA THR A 14 9.06 12.31 5.42
C THR A 14 9.49 12.44 6.89
N GLY A 15 10.10 11.40 7.45
CA GLY A 15 10.55 11.34 8.84
C GLY A 15 9.45 11.13 9.88
N ARG A 16 8.18 11.01 9.47
CA ARG A 16 7.03 10.99 10.40
C ARG A 16 6.19 9.73 10.29
N SER A 17 5.99 9.24 9.08
CA SER A 17 5.14 8.09 8.81
C SER A 17 5.77 7.19 7.77
N LEU A 18 5.51 5.89 7.82
CA LEU A 18 5.69 5.02 6.67
C LEU A 18 4.56 5.32 5.68
N SER A 19 4.91 5.52 4.40
CA SER A 19 3.94 5.76 3.33
C SER A 19 3.86 4.56 2.39
N ILE A 20 2.65 4.24 1.92
CA ILE A 20 2.44 3.16 0.96
C ILE A 20 1.54 3.67 -0.17
N PHE A 21 1.95 3.42 -1.42
CA PHE A 21 1.19 3.77 -2.62
C PHE A 21 1.06 2.57 -3.54
N VAL A 22 -0.11 2.45 -4.16
CA VAL A 22 -0.43 1.50 -5.23
C VAL A 22 -0.25 2.21 -6.56
N HIS A 23 0.45 1.55 -7.47
CA HIS A 23 0.71 2.02 -8.82
C HIS A 23 0.26 0.95 -9.81
N HIS A 24 -0.36 1.37 -10.90
CA HIS A 24 -0.52 0.47 -12.04
C HIS A 24 0.76 0.49 -12.86
N VAL A 25 1.19 -0.69 -13.27
CA VAL A 25 2.33 -0.85 -14.17
C VAL A 25 1.85 -1.62 -15.35
N ASP A 26 2.14 -1.07 -16.51
CA ASP A 26 1.82 -1.67 -17.78
C ASP A 26 2.48 -3.05 -17.86
N SER A 27 1.68 -4.07 -18.13
CA SER A 27 2.21 -5.34 -18.61
C SER A 27 2.29 -5.19 -20.11
N ASN A 28 3.42 -5.56 -20.73
CA ASN A 28 3.80 -5.45 -22.16
C ASN A 28 2.76 -5.91 -23.23
N ASN A 29 1.51 -6.17 -22.88
CA ASN A 29 0.46 -6.75 -23.70
C ASN A 29 -0.92 -6.08 -23.53
N ARG A 30 -1.02 -4.89 -22.91
CA ARG A 30 -2.29 -4.15 -22.76
C ARG A 30 -2.23 -2.85 -23.55
N THR A 31 -3.30 -2.51 -24.27
CA THR A 31 -3.35 -1.24 -24.99
C THR A 31 -3.36 -0.08 -23.97
N CYS A 32 -2.66 1.02 -24.26
CA CYS A 32 -2.60 2.22 -23.41
C CYS A 32 -3.96 2.81 -22.98
N SER A 33 -5.07 2.34 -23.55
CA SER A 33 -6.45 2.75 -23.25
C SER A 33 -7.09 1.99 -22.09
N GLU A 34 -6.60 0.80 -21.72
CA GLU A 34 -7.25 0.00 -20.67
C GLU A 34 -7.05 0.60 -19.28
N ARG A 35 -8.15 0.68 -18.53
CA ARG A 35 -8.18 1.11 -17.13
C ARG A 35 -8.66 -0.04 -16.26
N VAL A 36 -8.03 -0.17 -15.10
CA VAL A 36 -8.36 -1.20 -14.10
C VAL A 36 -8.77 -0.53 -12.81
N MET A 37 -9.90 -0.97 -12.24
CA MET A 37 -10.33 -0.60 -10.90
C MET A 37 -10.09 -1.79 -9.96
N PRO A 38 -9.04 -1.75 -9.12
CA PRO A 38 -8.81 -2.77 -8.13
C PRO A 38 -9.64 -2.50 -6.87
N ARG A 39 -9.95 -3.59 -6.18
CA ARG A 39 -10.21 -3.57 -4.74
C ARG A 39 -8.98 -4.16 -4.06
N TYR A 40 -8.45 -3.48 -3.06
CA TYR A 40 -7.26 -3.92 -2.36
C TYR A 40 -7.32 -3.62 -0.86
N THR A 41 -6.63 -4.44 -0.08
CA THR A 41 -6.36 -4.23 1.33
C THR A 41 -4.86 -4.32 1.54
N ILE A 42 -4.27 -3.32 2.20
CA ILE A 42 -2.88 -3.34 2.62
C ILE A 42 -2.85 -3.39 4.14
N ARG A 43 -2.05 -4.29 4.70
CA ARG A 43 -1.97 -4.56 6.13
C ARG A 43 -0.52 -4.66 6.58
N ILE A 44 -0.16 -3.98 7.66
CA ILE A 44 1.03 -4.29 8.45
C ILE A 44 0.60 -5.26 9.53
N LYS A 45 1.25 -6.42 9.57
CA LYS A 45 0.96 -7.42 10.60
C LYS A 45 1.54 -6.98 11.93
N ASP A 46 0.68 -6.94 12.92
CA ASP A 46 1.10 -7.28 14.28
C ASP A 46 1.61 -8.73 14.27
N GLN A 47 2.92 -8.88 14.50
CA GLN A 47 3.65 -10.14 14.56
C GLN A 47 3.72 -10.69 15.99
N SER A 48 3.23 -9.92 16.97
CA SER A 48 2.92 -10.43 18.29
C SER A 48 1.57 -11.14 18.24
N ASN A 49 1.36 -12.18 19.04
CA ASN A 49 0.14 -13.00 19.04
C ASN A 49 -1.14 -12.24 19.49
N ASN A 50 -1.11 -10.91 19.50
CA ASN A 50 -2.22 -10.02 19.84
C ASN A 50 -3.16 -9.75 18.64
N LEU A 51 -2.75 -10.11 17.41
CA LEU A 51 -3.55 -10.02 16.17
C LEU A 51 -4.08 -8.60 15.86
N LYS A 52 -3.45 -7.54 16.39
CA LYS A 52 -3.88 -6.14 16.20
C LYS A 52 -3.22 -5.52 14.96
N HIS A 53 -3.52 -6.07 13.80
CA HIS A 53 -2.96 -5.59 12.54
C HIS A 53 -3.40 -4.15 12.22
N HIS A 54 -2.54 -3.40 11.54
CA HIS A 54 -2.87 -2.07 11.04
C HIS A 54 -3.13 -2.14 9.55
N GLN A 55 -4.34 -1.77 9.09
CA GLN A 55 -4.71 -1.96 7.69
C GLN A 55 -5.60 -0.84 7.15
N TYR A 56 -5.50 -0.65 5.83
CA TYR A 56 -6.42 0.16 5.06
C TYR A 56 -6.88 -0.60 3.82
N ALA A 57 -8.12 -0.32 3.40
CA ALA A 57 -8.69 -0.83 2.16
C ALA A 57 -8.94 0.32 1.18
N GLY A 58 -8.76 0.04 -0.10
CA GLY A 58 -9.02 0.97 -1.21
C GLY A 58 -9.87 0.31 -2.30
N SER A 59 -10.75 1.09 -2.92
CA SER A 59 -11.55 0.74 -4.10
C SER A 59 -12.05 2.00 -4.79
N GLY A 60 -12.67 1.89 -5.96
CA GLY A 60 -13.30 3.04 -6.65
C GLY A 60 -12.32 3.93 -7.44
N ILE A 61 -11.02 3.64 -7.39
CA ILE A 61 -10.00 4.37 -8.15
C ILE A 61 -9.66 3.60 -9.42
N TRP A 62 -9.73 4.27 -10.56
CA TRP A 62 -9.34 3.74 -11.85
C TRP A 62 -7.88 4.06 -12.15
N PHE A 63 -7.06 3.04 -12.34
CA PHE A 63 -5.69 3.21 -12.78
C PHE A 63 -5.58 2.93 -14.28
N SER A 64 -4.81 3.75 -14.99
CA SER A 64 -4.47 3.54 -16.40
C SER A 64 -3.01 3.09 -16.52
N ALA A 65 -2.69 2.33 -17.57
CA ALA A 65 -1.29 2.06 -17.93
C ALA A 65 -0.59 3.30 -18.51
N SER A 66 -1.35 4.19 -19.16
CA SER A 66 -0.84 5.41 -19.80
C SER A 66 -0.59 6.57 -18.83
N THR A 67 -1.00 6.45 -17.57
CA THR A 67 -0.81 7.50 -16.55
C THR A 67 0.14 7.02 -15.47
N SER A 68 0.95 7.92 -14.93
CA SER A 68 1.77 7.66 -13.74
C SER A 68 0.96 7.71 -12.44
N ASP A 69 -0.35 7.48 -12.54
CA ASP A 69 -1.30 7.62 -11.45
C ASP A 69 -0.95 6.66 -10.33
N ASN A 70 -1.02 7.19 -9.12
CA ASN A 70 -0.82 6.43 -7.92
C ASN A 70 -1.82 6.84 -6.86
N TRP A 71 -2.13 5.89 -5.99
CA TRP A 71 -3.05 6.12 -4.90
C TRP A 71 -2.61 5.38 -3.67
N GLY A 72 -2.75 5.99 -2.51
CA GLY A 72 -2.37 5.35 -1.27
C GLY A 72 -2.42 6.30 -0.09
N TRP A 73 -1.60 6.01 0.90
CA TRP A 73 -1.62 6.67 2.18
C TRP A 73 -0.25 7.28 2.45
N PRO A 74 -0.11 8.62 2.33
CA PRO A 74 1.10 9.33 2.73
C PRO A 74 1.44 9.08 4.20
N SER A 75 0.44 8.98 5.08
CA SER A 75 0.60 8.54 6.46
C SER A 75 -0.12 7.20 6.62
N PHE A 76 0.50 6.11 6.17
CA PHE A 76 -0.07 4.77 6.37
C PHE A 76 0.03 4.39 7.85
N ILE A 77 1.20 4.51 8.46
CA ILE A 77 1.38 4.35 9.91
C ILE A 77 2.46 5.33 10.39
N LYS A 78 2.23 5.98 11.53
CA LYS A 78 3.26 6.84 12.15
C LYS A 78 4.48 6.01 12.53
N LEU A 79 5.68 6.52 12.30
CA LEU A 79 6.92 5.84 12.69
C LEU A 79 6.98 5.58 14.19
N SER A 80 6.44 6.49 15.02
CA SER A 80 6.34 6.28 16.46
C SER A 80 5.46 5.10 16.85
N SER A 81 4.44 4.76 16.04
CA SER A 81 3.62 3.57 16.26
C SER A 81 4.24 2.32 15.64
N LEU A 82 4.86 2.43 14.47
CA LEU A 82 5.55 1.32 13.81
C LEU A 82 6.69 0.78 14.67
N ASN A 83 7.46 1.68 15.30
CA ASN A 83 8.62 1.38 16.13
C ASN A 83 8.27 1.17 17.61
N ASP A 84 7.01 1.21 18.00
CA ASP A 84 6.60 0.91 19.38
C ASP A 84 6.70 -0.61 19.61
N PRO A 85 7.64 -1.08 20.47
CA PRO A 85 7.84 -2.52 20.68
C PRO A 85 6.60 -3.20 21.26
N ASN A 86 5.69 -2.46 21.90
CA ASN A 86 4.47 -3.02 22.47
C ASN A 86 3.39 -3.29 21.41
N LYS A 87 3.55 -2.79 20.18
CA LYS A 87 2.59 -2.97 19.08
C LYS A 87 2.92 -4.14 18.17
N GLY A 88 4.12 -4.71 18.28
CA GLY A 88 4.48 -5.95 17.57
C GLY A 88 4.61 -5.82 16.05
N PHE A 89 4.66 -4.61 15.49
CA PHE A 89 4.77 -4.43 14.04
C PHE A 89 6.18 -4.71 13.50
N ILE A 90 7.21 -4.50 14.33
CA ILE A 90 8.59 -4.87 14.05
C ILE A 90 9.00 -5.96 15.04
N VAL A 91 9.45 -7.10 14.52
CA VAL A 91 10.00 -8.21 15.30
C VAL A 91 11.28 -8.65 14.60
N ASN A 92 12.40 -8.75 15.35
CA ASN A 92 13.73 -9.06 14.80
C ASN A 92 14.12 -8.15 13.63
N ASP A 93 13.94 -6.83 13.80
CA ASP A 93 14.19 -5.79 12.80
C ASP A 93 13.43 -5.98 11.47
N CYS A 94 12.39 -6.82 11.47
CA CYS A 94 11.59 -7.14 10.30
C CYS A 94 10.14 -6.69 10.48
N CYS A 95 9.56 -6.12 9.42
CA CYS A 95 8.15 -5.76 9.32
C CYS A 95 7.50 -6.59 8.21
N VAL A 96 6.29 -7.11 8.45
CA VAL A 96 5.54 -7.89 7.45
C VAL A 96 4.38 -7.05 6.92
N ILE A 97 4.39 -6.79 5.62
CA ILE A 97 3.31 -6.13 4.89
C ILE A 97 2.59 -7.19 4.05
N GLU A 98 1.29 -7.34 4.28
CA GLU A 98 0.39 -8.18 3.49
C GLU A 98 -0.45 -7.31 2.57
N ILE A 99 -0.65 -7.77 1.33
CA ILE A 99 -1.50 -7.11 0.35
C ILE A 99 -2.47 -8.14 -0.22
N GLU A 100 -3.75 -7.85 -0.09
CA GLU A 100 -4.82 -8.57 -0.78
C GLU A 100 -5.31 -7.68 -1.93
N LEU A 101 -5.38 -8.22 -3.14
CA LEU A 101 -5.76 -7.45 -4.33
C LEU A 101 -6.64 -8.29 -5.25
N ALA A 102 -7.74 -7.69 -5.71
CA ALA A 102 -8.63 -8.25 -6.70
C ALA A 102 -9.02 -7.18 -7.73
N VAL A 103 -9.20 -7.59 -8.99
CA VAL A 103 -9.74 -6.71 -10.03
C VAL A 103 -11.26 -6.64 -9.86
N GLN A 104 -11.79 -5.44 -9.67
CA GLN A 104 -13.23 -5.20 -9.53
C GLN A 104 -13.89 -4.87 -10.87
N ALA A 105 -13.20 -4.10 -11.72
CA ALA A 105 -13.67 -3.79 -13.07
C ALA A 105 -12.52 -3.47 -14.02
N ILE A 106 -12.78 -3.61 -15.31
CA ILE A 106 -11.90 -3.24 -16.42
C ILE A 106 -12.73 -2.38 -17.37
N SER A 107 -12.14 -1.32 -17.90
CA SER A 107 -12.74 -0.44 -18.90
C SER A 107 -11.75 -0.22 -20.04
N SER A 108 -12.25 -0.08 -21.27
CA SER A 108 -11.47 0.10 -22.51
C SER A 108 -11.87 1.36 -23.25
#